data_AF-X1G1M3-F1
#
_entry.id   AF-X1G1M3-F1
#
_cell.length_a   1.000
_cell.length_b   1.000
_cell.length_c   1.000
_cell.angle_alpha   90.00
_cell.angle_beta   90.00
_cell.angle_gamma   90.00
#
_symmetry.space_group_name_H-M   'P 1'
#
loop_
_entity.id
_entity.type
_entity.pdbx_description
1 polymer ?
#
loop_
_entity_poly.entity_id
_entity_poly.type
_entity_poly.pdbx_seq_one_letter_code
_entity_poly.pdbx_strand_id
1 'polypeptide(L)'
;WEISTVDTEEYVGSFSSIAIDFFNKPHISYYDMSNGDLKYTHWDGSIWLTVTVDAEGFTGFHTSIALDTSNNPHISYYDWSNP
;
A
#
# COMPACT_ATOMS: atom_id res chain seq x y z
N TRP A 1 -21.22 7.93 -2.23
CA TRP A 1 -20.07 7.27 -1.61
C TRP A 1 -20.17 5.80 -1.91
N GLU A 2 -19.12 5.23 -2.50
CA GLU A 2 -18.97 3.79 -2.67
C GLU A 2 -17.98 3.30 -1.61
N ILE A 3 -18.29 2.18 -0.97
CA ILE A 3 -17.45 1.58 0.06
C ILE A 3 -17.00 0.23 -0.48
N SER A 4 -15.69 0.01 -0.52
CA SER A 4 -15.10 -1.29 -0.83
C SER A 4 -14.05 -1.65 0.21
N THR A 5 -13.96 -2.93 0.52
CA THR A 5 -12.91 -3.49 1.39
C THR A 5 -11.73 -3.86 0.52
N VAL A 6 -10.55 -3.36 0.89
CA VAL A 6 -9.29 -3.53 0.13
C VAL A 6 -8.56 -4.82 0.52
N ASP A 7 -8.47 -5.08 1.81
CA ASP A 7 -7.77 -6.22 2.40
C ASP A 7 -8.59 -6.67 3.64
N THR A 8 -8.74 -7.98 3.81
CA THR A 8 -9.59 -8.59 4.84
C THR A 8 -8.80 -9.29 5.95
N GLU A 9 -7.47 -9.17 5.93
CA GLU A 9 -6.63 -9.67 7.01
C GLU A 9 -6.89 -8.90 8.33
N GLU A 10 -6.44 -9.47 9.46
CA GLU A 10 -6.90 -9.04 10.79
C GLU A 10 -6.46 -7.62 11.15
N TYR A 11 -5.15 -7.31 11.06
CA TYR A 11 -4.59 -6.01 11.40
C TYR A 11 -3.83 -5.40 10.21
N VAL A 12 -4.57 -4.89 9.24
CA VAL A 12 -4.03 -4.25 8.03
C VAL A 12 -4.47 -2.80 7.87
N GLY A 13 -3.77 -2.07 7.01
CA GLY A 13 -4.14 -0.70 6.62
C GLY A 13 -3.50 0.42 7.46
N SER A 14 -2.63 0.06 8.41
CA SER A 14 -1.96 1.03 9.27
C SER A 14 -1.01 1.92 8.47
N PHE A 15 -0.83 3.17 8.91
CA PHE A 15 0.05 4.17 8.27
C PHE A 15 -0.19 4.38 6.77
N SER A 16 -1.42 4.15 6.30
CA SER A 16 -1.71 4.15 4.87
C SER A 16 -1.47 5.50 4.20
N SER A 17 -1.05 5.43 2.94
CA SER A 17 -0.89 6.57 2.05
C SER A 17 -1.58 6.26 0.72
N ILE A 18 -2.17 7.28 0.10
CA ILE A 18 -2.93 7.14 -1.15
C ILE A 18 -2.43 8.12 -2.22
N ALA A 19 -2.31 7.63 -3.44
CA ALA A 19 -2.12 8.42 -4.64
C ALA A 19 -3.18 8.05 -5.69
N ILE A 20 -3.54 8.98 -6.56
CA ILE A 20 -4.53 8.78 -7.61
C ILE A 20 -3.81 8.87 -8.96
N ASP A 21 -4.04 7.87 -9.82
CA ASP A 21 -3.45 7.82 -11.16
C ASP A 21 -4.19 8.73 -12.16
N PHE A 22 -3.68 8.86 -13.39
CA PHE A 22 -4.34 9.65 -14.44
C PHE A 22 -5.71 9.12 -14.87
N PHE A 23 -6.06 7.88 -14.52
CA PHE A 23 -7.35 7.25 -14.81
C PHE A 23 -8.33 7.33 -13.63
N ASN A 24 -8.02 8.15 -12.60
CA ASN A 24 -8.78 8.27 -11.35
C ASN A 24 -8.87 6.97 -10.54
N LYS A 25 -7.87 6.10 -10.66
CA LYS A 25 -7.79 4.86 -9.89
C LYS A 25 -6.90 5.08 -8.66
N PRO A 26 -7.34 4.64 -7.47
CA PRO A 26 -6.56 4.75 -6.25
C PRO A 26 -5.43 3.71 -6.19
N HIS A 27 -4.28 4.16 -5.70
CA HIS A 27 -3.09 3.39 -5.36
C HIS A 27 -2.79 3.63 -3.88
N ILE A 28 -2.73 2.56 -3.08
CA ILE A 28 -2.60 2.65 -1.62
C ILE A 28 -1.40 1.82 -1.18
N SER A 29 -0.50 2.43 -0.42
CA SER A 29 0.51 1.70 0.37
C SER A 29 0.05 1.65 1.83
N TYR A 30 0.31 0.54 2.52
CA TYR A 30 -0.07 0.36 3.91
C TYR A 30 0.79 -0.68 4.63
N TYR A 31 0.85 -0.55 5.94
CA TYR A 31 1.49 -1.53 6.83
C TYR A 31 0.48 -2.61 7.21
N ASP A 32 0.90 -3.86 7.00
CA ASP A 32 0.27 -5.06 7.50
C ASP A 32 0.88 -5.39 8.86
N MET A 33 0.19 -5.04 9.94
CA MET A 33 0.67 -5.26 11.30
C MET A 33 0.60 -6.72 11.72
N SER A 34 -0.26 -7.53 11.09
CA SER A 34 -0.35 -8.97 11.37
C SER A 34 0.92 -9.69 10.91
N ASN A 35 1.46 -9.32 9.75
CA ASN A 35 2.64 -9.96 9.17
C ASN A 35 3.94 -9.17 9.40
N GLY A 36 3.85 -7.87 9.65
CA GLY A 36 4.99 -6.98 9.71
C GLY A 36 5.38 -6.38 8.35
N ASP A 37 4.53 -6.50 7.34
CA ASP A 37 4.91 -6.28 5.94
C ASP A 37 4.48 -4.91 5.41
N LEU A 38 5.23 -4.39 4.44
CA LEU A 38 4.77 -3.33 3.56
C LEU A 38 3.94 -3.92 2.43
N LYS A 39 2.66 -3.55 2.37
CA LYS A 39 1.76 -3.90 1.26
C LYS A 39 1.45 -2.71 0.36
N TYR A 40 1.22 -3.01 -0.91
CA TYR A 40 0.75 -2.08 -1.92
C TYR A 40 -0.44 -2.68 -2.65
N THR A 41 -1.45 -1.87 -2.91
CA THR A 41 -2.62 -2.27 -3.69
C THR A 41 -3.09 -1.14 -4.59
N HIS A 42 -3.72 -1.48 -5.70
CA HIS A 42 -4.36 -0.53 -6.58
C HIS A 42 -5.65 -1.09 -7.17
N TRP A 43 -6.58 -0.20 -7.48
CA TRP A 43 -7.82 -0.57 -8.14
C TRP A 43 -7.59 -0.67 -9.65
N ASP A 44 -7.88 -1.81 -10.28
CA ASP A 44 -7.73 -1.95 -11.73
C ASP A 44 -8.97 -1.48 -12.52
N GLY A 45 -10.06 -1.16 -11.83
CA GLY A 45 -11.38 -0.87 -12.41
C GLY A 45 -12.44 -1.93 -12.07
N SER A 46 -12.05 -3.05 -11.47
CA SER A 46 -12.93 -4.17 -11.13
C SER A 46 -12.55 -4.86 -9.82
N ILE A 47 -11.27 -4.97 -9.52
CA ILE A 47 -10.74 -5.57 -8.29
C ILE A 47 -9.58 -4.76 -7.72
N TRP A 48 -9.32 -4.97 -6.43
CA TRP A 48 -8.09 -4.54 -5.79
C TRP A 48 -6.98 -5.56 -6.08
N LEU A 49 -5.88 -5.08 -6.66
CA LEU A 49 -4.70 -5.88 -6.95
C LEU A 49 -3.62 -5.57 -5.91
N THR A 50 -3.48 -6.45 -4.92
CA THR A 50 -2.56 -6.32 -3.79
C THR A 50 -1.30 -7.15 -3.99
N VAL A 51 -0.15 -6.59 -3.58
CA VAL A 51 1.14 -7.27 -3.52
C VAL A 51 1.86 -6.89 -2.21
N THR A 52 2.67 -7.81 -1.69
CA THR A 52 3.65 -7.50 -0.64
C THR A 52 4.89 -6.91 -1.31
N VAL A 53 5.26 -5.69 -0.91
CA VAL A 53 6.42 -4.95 -1.44
C VAL A 53 7.68 -5.36 -0.70
N ASP A 54 7.58 -5.50 0.61
CA ASP A 54 8.65 -5.92 1.51
C ASP A 54 8.06 -6.78 2.63
N ALA A 55 8.73 -7.90 2.92
CA ALA A 55 8.33 -8.90 3.89
C ALA A 55 9.48 -9.30 4.83
N GLU A 56 10.63 -8.61 4.77
CA GLU A 56 11.82 -8.98 5.55
C GLU A 56 11.81 -8.30 6.93
N GLY A 57 10.91 -8.75 7.80
CA GLY A 57 10.76 -8.24 9.17
C GLY A 57 9.72 -7.14 9.25
N PHE A 58 9.82 -6.28 10.27
CA PHE A 58 8.91 -5.15 10.51
C PHE A 58 9.21 -3.97 9.58
N THR A 59 8.71 -4.09 8.35
CA THR A 59 8.95 -3.19 7.22
C THR A 59 7.65 -2.48 6.84
N GLY A 60 7.71 -1.19 6.48
CA GLY A 60 6.54 -0.47 5.96
C GLY A 60 5.92 0.57 6.89
N PHE A 61 6.57 0.91 8.01
CA PHE A 61 6.09 1.98 8.89
C PHE A 61 6.08 3.33 8.17
N HIS A 62 5.08 4.15 8.47
CA HIS A 62 4.97 5.52 7.96
C HIS A 62 5.15 5.62 6.43
N THR A 63 4.56 4.68 5.69
CA THR A 63 4.70 4.61 4.24
C THR A 63 4.15 5.87 3.57
N SER A 64 4.78 6.26 2.46
CA SER A 64 4.33 7.31 1.57
C SER A 64 4.45 6.84 0.14
N ILE A 65 3.43 7.09 -0.68
CA ILE A 65 3.38 6.73 -2.09
C ILE A 65 3.25 7.97 -2.96
N ALA A 66 4.00 7.99 -4.06
CA ALA A 66 3.81 8.90 -5.19
C ALA A 66 3.78 8.09 -6.49
N LEU A 67 3.06 8.60 -7.49
CA LEU A 67 3.06 8.02 -8.84
C LEU A 67 3.91 8.87 -9.76
N ASP A 68 4.70 8.24 -10.62
CA ASP A 68 5.37 8.95 -11.71
C ASP A 68 4.44 9.21 -12.90
N THR A 69 4.98 9.85 -13.95
CA THR A 69 4.22 10.18 -15.17
C THR A 69 3.74 8.97 -15.98
N SER A 70 4.20 7.75 -15.64
CA SER A 70 3.74 6.50 -16.23
C SER A 70 2.83 5.71 -15.27
N ASN A 71 2.35 6.34 -14.20
CA ASN A 71 1.59 5.74 -13.10
C ASN A 71 2.36 4.64 -12.32
N ASN A 72 3.69 4.60 -12.37
CA ASN A 72 4.42 3.64 -11.54
C ASN A 72 4.49 4.15 -10.10
N PRO A 73 4.23 3.28 -9.10
CA PRO A 73 4.33 3.65 -7.70
C PRO A 73 5.78 3.74 -7.22
N HIS A 74 6.10 4.83 -6.54
CA HIS A 74 7.33 5.04 -5.77
C HIS A 74 6.95 5.12 -4.31
N ILE A 75 7.43 4.16 -3.50
CA ILE A 75 7.05 4.02 -2.10
C ILE A 75 8.28 4.20 -1.22
N SER A 76 8.22 5.16 -0.29
CA SER A 76 9.18 5.30 0.79
C SER A 76 8.58 4.79 2.09
N TYR A 77 9.38 4.17 2.94
CA TYR A 77 8.94 3.62 4.23
C TYR A 77 10.09 3.57 5.23
N TYR A 78 9.72 3.41 6.50
CA TYR A 78 10.66 3.10 7.56
C TYR A 78 10.70 1.58 7.79
N ASP A 79 11.90 1.02 7.69
CA ASP A 79 12.22 -0.34 8.09
C ASP A 79 12.74 -0.32 9.54
N TRP A 80 11.95 -0.87 10.45
CA TRP A 80 12.35 -0.96 11.86
C TRP A 80 13.43 -2.02 12.09
N SER A 81 13.45 -3.05 11.26
CA SER A 81 14.33 -4.21 11.41
C SER A 81 15.74 -3.95 10.89
N ASN A 82 15.89 -2.96 10.00
CA ASN A 82 17.17 -2.54 9.45
C ASN A 82 17.33 -1.00 9.49
N PRO A 83 17.61 -0.42 10.68
CA PRO A 83 17.68 1.02 10.91
C PRO A 83 18.95 1.70 10.38
#